data_AF-A0ABD0R072-F1
#
_entry.id   AF-A0ABD0R072-F1
#
_cell.length_a   1.000
_cell.length_b   1.000
_cell.length_c   1.000
_cell.angle_alpha   90.00
_cell.angle_beta   90.00
_cell.angle_gamma   90.00
#
_symmetry.space_group_name_H-M   'P 1'
#
loop_
_entity.id
_entity.type
_entity.pdbx_description
1 polymer ?
#
loop_
_entity_poly.entity_id
_entity_poly.type
_entity_poly.pdbx_seq_one_letter_code
_entity_poly.pdbx_strand_id
1 'polypeptide(L)' 'EWKYVIVSTVRSCPESDIEKQPTKSWIMKRLGFITDPHQVNVGITRAQEGLCIIG' A
#
# COMPACT_ATOMS: atom_id res chain seq x y z
N GLU A 1 -11.35 5.80 -15.09
CA GLU A 1 -11.29 6.67 -13.90
C GLU A 1 -12.61 6.58 -13.16
N TRP A 2 -12.63 6.94 -11.88
CA TRP A 2 -13.80 6.85 -10.99
C TRP A 2 -13.94 8.14 -10.17
N LYS A 3 -15.17 8.55 -9.84
CA LYS A 3 -15.39 9.73 -8.98
C LYS A 3 -14.72 9.56 -7.61
N TYR A 4 -14.91 8.39 -7.01
CA TYR A 4 -14.34 8.03 -5.72
C TYR A 4 -13.59 6.71 -5.83
N VAL A 5 -12.46 6.59 -5.13
CA VAL A 5 -11.67 5.36 -5.03
C VAL A 5 -11.38 5.06 -3.56
N ILE A 6 -11.57 3.81 -3.16
CA ILE A 6 -11.14 3.29 -1.85
C ILE A 6 -10.04 2.24 -2.10
N VAL A 7 -8.86 2.46 -1.52
CA VAL A 7 -7.72 1.54 -1.59
C VAL A 7 -7.51 0.93 -0.22
N SER A 8 -7.64 -0.39 -0.12
CA SER A 8 -7.30 -1.14 1.10
C SER A 8 -5.93 -1.78 0.96
N THR A 9 -5.00 -1.48 1.86
CA THR A 9 -3.64 -2.07 1.82
C THR A 9 -3.63 -3.51 2.34
N VAL A 10 -4.58 -3.90 3.21
CA VAL A 10 -4.79 -5.28 3.74
C VAL A 10 -3.62 -5.85 4.58
N ARG A 11 -2.38 -5.47 4.30
CA ARG A 11 -1.17 -6.03 4.93
C ARG A 11 -1.01 -5.45 6.33
N SER A 12 -0.94 -6.33 7.31
CA SER A 12 -0.67 -5.98 8.71
C SER A 12 0.36 -6.95 9.30
N CYS A 13 1.04 -6.51 10.36
CA CYS A 13 1.90 -7.36 11.18
C CYS A 13 1.92 -6.85 12.63
N PRO A 14 2.18 -7.73 13.61
CA PRO A 14 2.41 -7.30 14.99
C PRO A 14 3.55 -6.28 15.08
N GLU A 15 3.47 -5.34 16.03
CA GLU A 15 4.52 -4.33 16.22
C GLU A 15 5.88 -4.95 16.54
N SER A 16 5.89 -6.06 17.29
CA SER A 16 7.10 -6.84 17.61
C SER A 16 7.84 -7.36 16.38
N ASP A 17 7.15 -7.51 15.26
CA ASP A 17 7.68 -8.06 14.01
C ASP A 17 8.25 -6.96 13.08
N ILE A 18 8.08 -5.69 13.44
CA ILE A 18 8.52 -4.54 12.66
C ILE A 18 10.01 -4.30 12.90
N GLU A 19 10.81 -4.46 11.85
CA GLU A 19 12.23 -4.10 11.87
C GLU A 19 12.38 -2.58 11.99
N LYS A 20 13.17 -2.09 12.95
CA LYS A 20 13.44 -0.63 13.12
C LYS A 20 14.04 0.00 11.86
N GLN A 21 14.82 -0.77 11.12
CA GLN A 21 15.34 -0.41 9.81
C GLN A 21 15.01 -1.54 8.84
N PRO A 22 13.82 -1.47 8.19
CA PRO A 22 13.35 -2.55 7.35
C PRO A 22 14.30 -2.82 6.18
N THR A 23 14.77 -4.06 6.09
CA THR A 23 15.55 -4.48 4.92
C THR A 23 14.65 -4.59 3.68
N LYS A 24 15.25 -4.50 2.48
CA LYS A 24 14.50 -4.70 1.21
C LYS A 24 13.79 -6.06 1.17
N SER A 25 14.42 -7.11 1.71
CA SER A 25 13.83 -8.45 1.82
C SER A 25 12.66 -8.49 2.80
N TRP A 26 12.76 -7.82 3.97
CA TRP A 26 11.66 -7.71 4.91
C TRP A 26 10.45 -6.99 4.29
N ILE A 27 10.71 -5.86 3.62
CA ILE A 27 9.69 -5.08 2.88
C ILE A 27 8.99 -5.96 1.85
N MET A 28 9.75 -6.68 1.01
CA MET A 28 9.16 -7.51 -0.04
C MET A 28 8.38 -8.70 0.54
N LYS A 29 8.84 -9.30 1.63
CA LYS A 29 8.14 -10.40 2.33
C LYS A 29 6.83 -9.92 2.97
N ARG A 30 6.84 -8.76 3.62
CA ARG A 30 5.69 -8.25 4.39
C ARG A 30 4.70 -7.49 3.53
N LEU A 31 5.15 -6.59 2.67
CA LEU A 31 4.27 -5.73 1.86
C LEU A 31 3.96 -6.33 0.47
N GLY A 32 4.82 -7.21 -0.05
CA GLY A 32 4.57 -7.87 -1.33
C GLY A 32 4.43 -6.88 -2.49
N PHE A 33 3.44 -7.10 -3.35
CA PHE A 33 3.24 -6.30 -4.57
C PHE A 33 2.74 -4.86 -4.31
N ILE A 34 2.31 -4.53 -3.09
CA ILE A 34 1.89 -3.17 -2.74
C ILE A 34 3.05 -2.16 -2.84
N THR A 35 4.29 -2.62 -2.82
CA THR A 35 5.46 -1.76 -2.99
C THR A 35 5.80 -1.50 -4.46
N ASP A 36 5.06 -2.08 -5.41
CA ASP A 36 5.25 -1.81 -6.83
C ASP A 36 4.83 -0.36 -7.16
N PRO A 37 5.77 0.50 -7.61
CA PRO A 37 5.46 1.91 -7.86
C PRO A 37 4.41 2.13 -8.94
N HIS A 38 4.33 1.25 -9.94
CA HIS A 38 3.35 1.36 -11.02
C HIS A 38 1.94 1.01 -10.50
N GLN A 39 1.82 -0.04 -9.69
CA GLN A 39 0.53 -0.41 -9.08
C GLN A 39 0.03 0.67 -8.11
N VAL A 40 0.94 1.24 -7.30
CA VAL A 40 0.60 2.35 -6.40
C VAL A 40 0.14 3.57 -7.20
N ASN A 41 0.89 3.95 -8.24
CA ASN A 41 0.53 5.08 -9.09
C ASN A 41 -0.86 4.88 -9.72
N VAL A 42 -1.14 3.68 -10.26
CA VAL A 42 -2.46 3.33 -10.77
C VAL A 42 -3.52 3.47 -9.67
N GLY A 43 -3.29 2.93 -8.48
CA GLY A 43 -4.24 2.98 -7.37
C GLY A 43 -4.64 4.39 -6.93
N ILE A 44 -3.68 5.33 -6.88
CA ILE A 44 -3.91 6.69 -6.38
C ILE A 44 -4.38 7.68 -7.46
N THR A 45 -4.10 7.42 -8.74
CA THR A 45 -4.45 8.34 -9.86
C THR A 45 -5.80 8.05 -10.49
N ARG A 46 -6.52 7.01 -10.04
CA ARG A 46 -7.83 6.62 -10.61
C ARG A 46 -8.99 7.50 -10.16
N ALA A 47 -8.83 8.29 -9.08
CA ALA A 47 -9.89 9.09 -8.46
C ALA A 47 -10.01 10.49 -9.08
N GLN A 48 -11.25 10.94 -9.31
CA GLN A 48 -11.53 12.28 -9.86
C GLN A 48 -11.93 13.30 -8.77
N GLU A 49 -12.70 12.86 -7.77
CA GLU A 49 -13.23 13.74 -6.71
C GLU A 49 -12.67 13.37 -5.32
N GLY A 50 -12.50 12.06 -5.03
CA GLY A 50 -12.02 11.64 -3.71
C GLY A 50 -11.29 10.29 -3.70
N LEU A 51 -10.21 10.23 -2.92
CA LEU A 51 -9.43 9.02 -2.67
C LEU A 51 -9.40 8.75 -1.16
N CYS A 52 -9.75 7.53 -0.76
CA CYS A 52 -9.61 7.05 0.61
C CYS A 52 -8.64 5.86 0.63
N ILE A 53 -7.65 5.89 1.51
CA ILE A 53 -6.70 4.79 1.72
C ILE A 53 -6.91 4.25 3.14
N ILE A 54 -7.06 2.93 3.26
CA ILE A 54 -7.29 2.22 4.52
C ILE A 54 -6.18 1.18 4.68
N GLY A 55 -5.52 1.16 5.84
CA GLY A 55 -4.37 0.28 6.11
C GLY A 55 -3.95 0.29 7.55
#